data_AF-A0A5M3N6N4-F1
#
_entry.id   AF-A0A5M3N6N4-F1
#
_cell.length_a   1.000
_cell.length_b   1.000
_cell.length_c   1.000
_cell.angle_alpha   90.00
_cell.angle_beta   90.00
_cell.angle_gamma   90.00
#
_symmetry.space_group_name_H-M   'P 1'
#
loop_
_entity.id
_entity.type
_entity.pdbx_description
1 polymer ?
#
loop_
_entity_poly.entity_id
_entity_poly.type
_entity_poly.pdbx_seq_one_letter_code
_entity_poly.pdbx_strand_id
1 'polypeptide(L)'
;MHRLATVARSSVPCVRRATRIGPAAATRQYATTWDSFVQAIPSRRPPAPDQSPSFPSPAWPGGSTGAPPPPLEPLAPQLRERIVRSLNARLRSRMDLPGLAADYELREGQVLKQTLKYESRPGRERRVRCGGVGEDADVIESEKGAAKGMLTRASSGTRTNGRRGREEDAGQREEGVVMVVHAAQKGEAVESSACSGFVIGKEGSKLVVSCTHTFHQIKHSDLLHPDPFPLTTPIDAGSSGTLVCIDDAVADIVGQPREFLYPAAGIASALHSSDLLILSVPSLPDVHTLPVSPYPAPVGSRVAVHCATHTEPPRWVAEQDGWRWWTGGVWARWAPGEIIGYRNSHGGRSETGTYDQLAQVLFRPAPPPGSSGGPIVDAASGAVVGVALGTTRLSTGETVGWGAPAESIFEMFKLPGLHLQGKAGTKEGEEEA
;
A
#
# COMPACT_ATOMS: atom_id res chain seq x y z
N MET A 1 31.62 -15.63 -82.41
CA MET A 1 30.77 -15.76 -81.21
C MET A 1 31.34 -14.84 -80.13
N HIS A 2 30.75 -13.65 -80.00
CA HIS A 2 31.22 -12.55 -79.16
C HIS A 2 30.86 -12.76 -77.68
N ARG A 3 31.81 -12.47 -76.78
CA ARG A 3 31.55 -12.14 -75.37
C ARG A 3 32.10 -10.74 -75.09
N LEU A 4 31.21 -9.81 -74.79
CA LEU A 4 31.52 -8.54 -74.14
C LEU A 4 30.63 -8.48 -72.89
N ALA A 5 31.27 -8.40 -71.72
CA ALA A 5 30.61 -8.24 -70.44
C ALA A 5 30.54 -6.74 -70.12
N THR A 6 29.31 -6.21 -70.03
CA THR A 6 29.06 -4.82 -69.64
C THR A 6 28.86 -4.76 -68.13
N VAL A 7 29.70 -3.96 -67.48
CA VAL A 7 29.60 -3.56 -66.08
C VAL A 7 28.48 -2.52 -65.96
N ALA A 8 27.48 -2.78 -65.11
CA ALA A 8 26.50 -1.79 -64.67
C ALA A 8 26.58 -1.65 -63.13
N ARG A 9 26.95 -0.45 -62.67
CA ARG A 9 26.90 0.00 -61.27
C ARG A 9 25.88 1.12 -61.14
N SER A 10 25.32 1.21 -59.93
CA SER A 10 24.51 2.29 -59.35
C SER A 10 23.06 2.34 -59.85
N SER A 11 22.03 2.58 -59.03
CA SER A 11 21.98 3.25 -57.73
C SER A 11 20.73 2.77 -56.97
N VAL A 12 20.89 2.30 -55.72
CA VAL A 12 19.76 2.07 -54.80
C VAL A 12 19.49 3.36 -54.03
N PRO A 13 18.25 3.86 -53.95
CA PRO A 13 17.95 5.04 -53.16
C PRO A 13 18.07 4.71 -51.67
N CYS A 14 18.97 5.42 -50.98
CA CYS A 14 19.04 5.48 -49.53
C CYS A 14 17.77 6.17 -49.02
N VAL A 15 16.76 5.40 -48.65
CA VAL A 15 15.61 5.91 -47.91
C VAL A 15 16.08 6.16 -46.48
N ARG A 16 16.35 7.43 -46.16
CA ARG A 16 16.53 7.89 -44.79
C ARG A 16 15.25 7.60 -44.01
N ARG A 17 15.31 6.57 -43.15
CA ARG A 17 14.26 6.30 -42.16
C ARG A 17 14.31 7.43 -41.15
N ALA A 18 13.40 8.39 -41.28
CA ALA A 18 13.17 9.41 -40.28
C ALA A 18 12.75 8.71 -38.98
N THR A 19 13.62 8.74 -37.99
CA THR A 19 13.27 8.46 -36.60
C THR A 19 12.29 9.53 -36.15
N ARG A 20 10.99 9.25 -36.29
CA ARG A 20 9.97 9.98 -35.53
C ARG A 20 10.21 9.64 -34.06
N ILE A 21 10.84 10.57 -33.36
CA ILE A 21 10.77 10.65 -31.90
C ILE A 21 9.29 10.92 -31.60
N GLY A 22 8.57 9.87 -31.22
CA GLY A 22 7.20 10.00 -30.73
C GLY A 22 7.19 10.86 -29.47
N PRO A 23 6.07 11.54 -29.17
CA PRO A 23 5.95 12.29 -27.92
C PRO A 23 6.16 11.33 -26.75
N ALA A 24 7.06 11.69 -25.84
CA ALA A 24 7.26 10.97 -24.59
C ALA A 24 5.91 10.86 -23.87
N ALA A 25 5.50 9.62 -23.54
CA ALA A 25 4.27 9.35 -22.83
C ALA A 25 4.25 10.12 -21.50
N ALA A 26 3.34 11.10 -21.41
CA ALA A 26 3.13 11.87 -20.20
C ALA A 26 2.57 10.94 -19.12
N THR A 27 3.44 10.50 -18.21
CA THR A 27 3.05 9.65 -17.09
C THR A 27 2.51 10.58 -15.99
N ARG A 28 1.22 10.49 -15.65
CA ARG A 28 0.66 11.21 -14.50
C ARG A 28 0.94 10.40 -13.24
N GLN A 29 1.92 10.84 -12.45
CA GLN A 29 2.60 9.87 -11.59
C GLN A 29 2.06 9.70 -10.19
N TYR A 30 1.42 10.65 -9.50
CA TYR A 30 0.69 10.35 -8.24
C TYR A 30 -0.47 11.31 -7.95
N ALA A 31 -1.39 10.84 -7.10
CA ALA A 31 -2.42 11.66 -6.47
C ALA A 31 -1.82 12.57 -5.39
N THR A 32 -1.81 13.88 -5.62
CA THR A 32 -2.21 14.79 -4.54
C THR A 32 -3.63 14.40 -4.17
N THR A 33 -3.89 14.06 -2.91
CA THR A 33 -5.28 14.03 -2.43
C THR A 33 -5.88 15.38 -2.80
N TRP A 34 -6.88 15.36 -3.67
CA TRP A 34 -7.58 16.58 -4.03
C TRP A 34 -8.15 17.19 -2.74
N ASP A 35 -8.04 18.51 -2.57
CA ASP A 35 -8.70 19.27 -1.49
C ASP A 35 -10.22 19.01 -1.44
N SER A 36 -10.79 18.36 -2.46
CA SER A 36 -12.17 17.89 -2.57
C SER A 36 -12.61 16.87 -1.51
N PHE A 37 -11.69 16.18 -0.81
CA PHE A 37 -12.08 15.18 0.21
C PHE A 37 -12.81 15.79 1.42
N VAL A 38 -12.80 17.12 1.60
CA VAL A 38 -13.49 17.83 2.69
C VAL A 38 -14.88 18.35 2.26
N GLN A 39 -15.28 18.25 1.00
CA GLN A 39 -16.64 18.66 0.61
C GLN A 39 -17.64 17.53 0.91
N ALA A 40 -18.35 17.69 2.03
CA ALA A 40 -19.52 16.91 2.37
C ALA A 40 -20.45 16.77 1.16
N ILE A 41 -20.81 15.52 0.83
CA ILE A 41 -21.96 15.23 -0.04
C ILE A 41 -23.16 15.98 0.55
N PRO A 42 -23.83 16.91 -0.17
CA PRO A 42 -24.97 17.61 0.38
C PRO A 42 -26.10 16.59 0.60
N SER A 43 -26.32 16.23 1.87
CA SER A 43 -27.49 15.47 2.28
C SER A 43 -28.75 16.24 1.84
N ARG A 44 -29.58 15.62 1.00
CA ARG A 44 -30.92 16.15 0.65
C ARG A 44 -31.75 16.23 1.93
N ARG A 45 -31.75 17.39 2.58
CA ARG A 45 -32.66 17.71 3.69
C ARG A 45 -33.99 18.21 3.11
N PRO A 46 -35.14 17.74 3.62
CA PRO A 46 -36.44 18.33 3.26
C PRO A 46 -36.54 19.77 3.79
N PRO A 47 -37.34 20.64 3.16
CA PRO A 47 -37.44 22.05 3.54
C PRO A 47 -38.15 22.18 4.89
N ALA A 48 -37.51 22.87 5.83
CA ALA A 48 -38.13 23.36 7.06
C ALA A 48 -37.92 24.89 7.14
N PRO A 49 -38.87 25.62 7.75
CA PRO A 49 -39.06 27.04 7.51
C PRO A 49 -38.08 27.93 8.29
N ASP A 50 -37.63 28.93 7.54
CA ASP A 50 -37.26 30.31 7.85
C ASP A 50 -36.80 30.75 9.27
N GLN A 51 -35.68 31.48 9.23
CA GLN A 51 -35.15 32.49 10.17
C GLN A 51 -34.32 32.03 11.40
N SER A 52 -33.00 32.14 11.24
CA SER A 52 -32.01 32.49 12.28
C SER A 52 -30.72 33.01 11.62
N PRO A 53 -29.98 33.93 12.25
CA PRO A 53 -29.04 34.82 11.57
C PRO A 53 -27.76 34.12 11.10
N SER A 54 -27.29 34.54 9.93
CA SER A 54 -26.06 34.08 9.28
C SER A 54 -24.83 34.45 10.10
N PHE A 55 -24.13 33.44 10.61
CA PHE A 55 -22.73 33.58 11.02
C PHE A 55 -21.83 33.54 9.78
N PRO A 56 -20.82 34.42 9.66
CA PRO A 56 -19.86 34.34 8.57
C PRO A 56 -19.04 33.05 8.71
N SER A 57 -19.10 32.19 7.69
CA SER A 57 -18.21 31.04 7.55
C SER A 57 -16.75 31.51 7.60
N PRO A 58 -15.86 30.84 8.36
CA PRO A 58 -14.44 31.14 8.31
C PRO A 58 -13.91 30.81 6.92
N ALA A 59 -13.41 31.84 6.23
CA ALA A 59 -12.72 31.70 4.97
C ALA A 59 -11.40 30.94 5.21
N TRP A 60 -11.25 29.79 4.56
CA TRP A 60 -9.98 29.08 4.51
C TRP A 60 -8.98 29.91 3.67
N PRO A 61 -7.78 30.22 4.19
CA PRO A 61 -6.79 30.92 3.40
C PRO A 61 -6.22 30.01 2.32
N GLY A 62 -6.51 30.37 1.07
CA GLY A 62 -5.61 30.31 -0.09
C GLY A 62 -4.94 28.97 -0.42
N GLY A 63 -5.43 28.33 -1.49
CA GLY A 63 -4.69 27.31 -2.22
C GLY A 63 -3.29 27.84 -2.59
N SER A 64 -2.27 27.17 -2.05
CA SER A 64 -0.87 27.43 -2.36
C SER A 64 -0.62 27.17 -3.85
N THR A 65 -0.21 28.20 -4.58
CA THR A 65 0.40 28.14 -5.91
C THR A 65 1.81 27.52 -5.87
N GLY A 66 1.90 26.34 -5.27
CA GLY A 66 3.13 25.53 -5.33
C GLY A 66 3.31 25.02 -6.76
N ALA A 67 4.56 25.07 -7.26
CA ALA A 67 4.91 24.34 -8.47
C ALA A 67 4.41 22.89 -8.34
N PRO A 68 3.85 22.29 -9.40
CA PRO A 68 3.42 20.89 -9.35
C PRO A 68 4.62 20.06 -8.87
N PRO A 69 4.41 19.09 -7.95
CA PRO A 69 5.49 18.24 -7.49
C PRO A 69 6.20 17.63 -8.70
N PRO A 70 7.54 17.47 -8.65
CA PRO A 70 8.27 16.89 -9.75
C PRO A 70 7.65 15.54 -10.15
N PRO A 71 7.51 15.25 -11.45
CA PRO A 71 7.03 13.96 -11.91
C PRO A 71 7.93 12.87 -11.31
N LEU A 72 7.30 11.89 -10.66
CA LEU A 72 8.04 10.85 -9.94
C LEU A 72 8.77 9.93 -10.92
N GLU A 73 9.84 9.30 -10.48
CA GLU A 73 10.59 8.42 -11.36
C GLU A 73 9.74 7.19 -11.73
N PRO A 74 9.81 6.73 -13.00
CA PRO A 74 9.13 5.51 -13.40
C PRO A 74 9.64 4.32 -12.57
N LEU A 75 8.78 3.30 -12.38
CA LEU A 75 9.20 2.04 -11.78
C LEU A 75 10.50 1.54 -12.43
N ALA A 76 11.36 0.91 -11.61
CA ALA A 76 12.61 0.33 -12.08
C ALA A 76 12.37 -0.51 -13.36
N PRO A 77 13.15 -0.32 -14.43
CA PRO A 77 12.91 -0.98 -15.72
C PRO A 77 12.72 -2.49 -15.61
N GLN A 78 13.47 -3.15 -14.72
CA GLN A 78 13.38 -4.58 -14.48
C GLN A 78 12.03 -5.00 -13.87
N LEU A 79 11.48 -4.20 -12.95
CA LEU A 79 10.15 -4.43 -12.40
C LEU A 79 9.08 -4.21 -13.47
N ARG A 80 9.19 -3.14 -14.26
CA ARG A 80 8.27 -2.85 -15.36
C ARG A 80 8.20 -4.00 -16.37
N GLU A 81 9.34 -4.54 -16.79
CA GLU A 81 9.39 -5.71 -17.68
C GLU A 81 8.72 -6.94 -17.08
N ARG A 82 8.94 -7.18 -15.77
CA ARG A 82 8.31 -8.29 -15.06
C ARG A 82 6.79 -8.11 -14.93
N ILE A 83 6.31 -6.88 -14.68
CA ILE A 83 4.88 -6.53 -14.70
C ILE A 83 4.28 -6.81 -16.06
N VAL A 84 4.87 -6.28 -17.14
CA VAL A 84 4.44 -6.49 -18.53
C VAL A 84 4.37 -7.99 -18.86
N ARG A 85 5.42 -8.74 -18.49
CA ARG A 85 5.44 -10.19 -18.68
C ARG A 85 4.31 -10.88 -17.90
N SER A 86 4.05 -10.45 -16.67
CA SER A 86 2.99 -11.00 -15.82
C SER A 86 1.59 -10.70 -16.36
N LEU A 87 1.35 -9.49 -16.86
CA LEU A 87 0.09 -9.09 -17.49
C LEU A 87 -0.17 -9.91 -18.77
N ASN A 88 0.83 -10.04 -19.63
CA ASN A 88 0.69 -10.77 -20.90
C ASN A 88 0.57 -12.29 -20.72
N ALA A 89 1.25 -12.87 -19.72
CA ALA A 89 1.15 -14.29 -19.43
C ALA A 89 -0.25 -14.71 -18.94
N ARG A 90 -1.07 -13.76 -18.44
CA ARG A 90 -2.30 -14.06 -17.67
C ARG A 90 -3.61 -13.68 -18.36
N LEU A 91 -3.56 -13.42 -19.68
CA LEU A 91 -4.69 -13.02 -20.56
C LEU A 91 -5.93 -13.95 -20.58
N ARG A 92 -6.02 -15.01 -19.75
CA ARG A 92 -7.09 -16.00 -19.86
C ARG A 92 -7.80 -16.40 -18.56
N SER A 93 -7.41 -15.91 -17.38
CA SER A 93 -8.01 -16.45 -16.13
C SER A 93 -8.23 -15.50 -14.94
N ARG A 94 -7.95 -14.20 -15.03
CA ARG A 94 -8.07 -13.30 -13.86
C ARG A 94 -8.67 -11.94 -14.20
N MET A 95 -9.16 -11.27 -13.16
CA MET A 95 -9.86 -9.98 -13.22
C MET A 95 -8.90 -8.88 -13.68
N ASP A 96 -9.31 -8.13 -14.70
CA ASP A 96 -8.61 -6.95 -15.22
C ASP A 96 -8.93 -5.69 -14.39
N LEU A 97 -8.33 -4.54 -14.70
CA LEU A 97 -8.62 -3.30 -13.98
C LEU A 97 -10.08 -2.85 -14.11
N PRO A 98 -10.75 -2.93 -15.29
CA PRO A 98 -12.18 -2.65 -15.40
C PRO A 98 -13.03 -3.57 -14.52
N GLY A 99 -12.74 -4.88 -14.48
CA GLY A 99 -13.40 -5.83 -13.58
C GLY A 99 -13.18 -5.47 -12.11
N LEU A 100 -11.94 -5.14 -11.72
CA LEU A 100 -11.64 -4.67 -10.36
C LEU A 100 -12.34 -3.35 -10.05
N ALA A 101 -12.52 -2.45 -11.02
CA ALA A 101 -13.21 -1.19 -10.80
C ALA A 101 -14.72 -1.40 -10.57
N ALA A 102 -15.32 -2.37 -11.26
CA ALA A 102 -16.69 -2.79 -10.97
C ALA A 102 -16.79 -3.46 -9.59
N ASP A 103 -15.81 -4.30 -9.23
CA ASP A 103 -15.71 -4.94 -7.92
C ASP A 103 -15.56 -3.90 -6.79
N TYR A 104 -14.79 -2.83 -7.03
CA TYR A 104 -14.63 -1.70 -6.12
C TYR A 104 -15.97 -1.03 -5.81
N GLU A 105 -16.72 -0.67 -6.86
CA GLU A 105 -18.01 0.01 -6.74
C GLU A 105 -19.06 -0.88 -6.07
N LEU A 106 -19.08 -2.18 -6.42
CA LEU A 106 -20.01 -3.14 -5.83
C LEU A 106 -19.74 -3.39 -4.34
N ARG A 107 -18.50 -3.23 -3.89
CA ARG A 107 -18.03 -3.64 -2.56
C ARG A 107 -17.65 -2.47 -1.66
N GLU A 108 -17.99 -1.26 -2.08
CA GLU A 108 -17.88 -0.08 -1.24
C GLU A 108 -18.76 -0.24 0.02
N GLY A 109 -18.15 -0.13 1.20
CA GLY A 109 -18.81 -0.35 2.48
C GLY A 109 -19.17 -1.82 2.76
N GLN A 110 -18.70 -2.77 1.94
CA GLN A 110 -18.99 -4.19 2.17
C GLN A 110 -18.26 -4.70 3.41
N VAL A 111 -19.03 -5.16 4.40
CA VAL A 111 -18.49 -5.84 5.58
C VAL A 111 -18.19 -7.30 5.27
N LEU A 112 -16.94 -7.72 5.45
CA LEU A 112 -16.52 -9.11 5.26
C LEU A 112 -17.16 -10.01 6.32
N LYS A 113 -17.66 -11.18 5.88
CA LYS A 113 -18.30 -12.17 6.78
C LYS A 113 -17.34 -12.75 7.82
N GLN A 114 -16.04 -12.77 7.51
CA GLN A 114 -15.01 -13.24 8.42
C GLN A 114 -14.70 -12.20 9.50
N THR A 115 -14.23 -12.66 10.65
CA THR A 115 -13.79 -11.81 11.76
C THR A 115 -12.28 -11.62 11.70
N LEU A 116 -11.83 -10.37 11.82
CA LEU A 116 -10.42 -10.06 12.03
C LEU A 116 -10.07 -10.32 13.50
N LYS A 117 -8.91 -10.94 13.76
CA LYS A 117 -8.45 -11.21 15.13
C LYS A 117 -8.02 -9.90 15.78
N TYR A 118 -8.45 -9.68 17.02
CA TYR A 118 -8.12 -8.49 17.79
C TYR A 118 -6.76 -8.72 18.45
N GLU A 119 -5.70 -8.08 17.97
CA GLU A 119 -4.33 -8.32 18.43
C GLU A 119 -3.67 -7.02 18.91
N SER A 120 -4.14 -6.46 20.03
CA SER A 120 -3.53 -5.26 20.65
C SER A 120 -2.21 -5.54 21.39
N ARG A 121 -2.00 -6.79 21.81
CA ARG A 121 -0.77 -7.27 22.46
C ARG A 121 -0.38 -8.62 21.86
N PRO A 122 0.06 -8.65 20.59
CA PRO A 122 0.46 -9.89 19.95
C PRO A 122 1.63 -10.54 20.72
N GLY A 123 1.67 -11.88 20.68
CA GLY A 123 2.80 -12.67 21.19
C GLY A 123 4.10 -12.23 20.51
N ARG A 124 5.25 -12.43 21.17
CA ARG A 124 6.56 -11.95 20.69
C ARG A 124 6.87 -12.41 19.27
N GLU A 125 6.42 -13.60 18.91
CA GLU A 125 6.55 -14.22 17.59
C GLU A 125 5.67 -13.56 16.50
N ARG A 126 4.59 -12.88 16.91
CA ARG A 126 3.64 -12.19 16.02
C ARG A 126 3.95 -10.70 15.87
N ARG A 127 4.71 -10.11 16.78
CA ARG A 127 5.07 -8.68 16.76
C ARG A 127 5.83 -8.34 15.50
N VAL A 128 5.48 -7.21 14.87
CA VAL A 128 6.25 -6.68 13.76
C VAL A 128 7.61 -6.21 14.27
N ARG A 129 8.69 -6.68 13.64
CA ARG A 129 10.06 -6.29 13.97
C ARG A 129 10.44 -5.06 13.15
N CYS A 130 10.28 -3.88 13.74
CA CYS A 130 10.64 -2.61 13.15
C CYS A 130 12.09 -2.28 13.53
N GLY A 131 13.03 -2.52 12.61
CA GLY A 131 14.46 -2.33 12.88
C GLY A 131 14.82 -0.99 13.50
N GLY A 132 15.57 -1.00 14.60
CA GLY A 132 16.05 0.20 15.28
C GLY A 132 15.01 0.98 16.10
N VAL A 133 13.75 0.53 16.16
CA VAL A 133 12.67 1.22 16.88
C VAL A 133 12.18 0.35 18.04
N GLY A 134 12.89 0.38 19.19
CA GLY A 134 12.35 -0.15 20.45
C GLY A 134 13.15 -1.24 21.19
N GLU A 135 14.36 -1.60 20.76
CA GLU A 135 15.17 -2.63 21.45
C GLU A 135 15.62 -2.24 22.87
N ASP A 136 15.56 -0.95 23.24
CA ASP A 136 15.98 -0.47 24.57
C ASP A 136 14.95 -0.68 25.69
N ALA A 137 13.68 -1.01 25.37
CA ALA A 137 12.62 -1.09 26.40
C ALA A 137 12.48 -2.47 27.05
N ASP A 138 12.78 -3.56 26.34
CA ASP A 138 12.51 -4.93 26.80
C ASP A 138 13.65 -5.54 27.65
N VAL A 139 14.78 -4.85 27.84
CA VAL A 139 15.96 -5.38 28.55
C VAL A 139 15.90 -5.15 30.07
N ILE A 140 15.01 -4.30 30.61
CA ILE A 140 15.10 -3.88 32.02
C ILE A 140 14.26 -4.70 33.02
N GLU A 141 13.28 -5.51 32.58
CA GLU A 141 12.39 -6.20 33.55
C GLU A 141 12.77 -7.65 33.92
N SER A 142 13.82 -8.25 33.35
CA SER A 142 14.16 -9.66 33.63
C SER A 142 15.26 -9.91 34.69
N GLU A 143 15.95 -8.90 35.22
CA GLU A 143 17.12 -9.11 36.11
C GLU A 143 16.95 -8.73 37.60
N LYS A 144 15.74 -8.45 38.10
CA LYS A 144 15.52 -8.11 39.53
C LYS A 144 15.03 -9.26 40.42
N GLY A 145 15.36 -10.51 40.08
CA GLY A 145 14.80 -11.66 40.78
C GLY A 145 15.64 -12.92 40.89
N ALA A 146 16.96 -12.86 41.13
CA ALA A 146 17.69 -14.05 41.64
C ALA A 146 19.05 -13.73 42.28
N ALA A 147 19.13 -13.98 43.58
CA ALA A 147 20.27 -14.57 44.31
C ALA A 147 21.66 -13.87 44.32
N LYS A 148 21.85 -13.15 45.43
CA LYS A 148 23.00 -13.27 46.36
C LYS A 148 23.67 -14.67 46.30
N GLY A 149 24.94 -14.77 45.95
CA GLY A 149 25.71 -16.01 46.18
C GLY A 149 27.00 -16.21 45.38
N MET A 150 28.12 -15.84 46.01
CA MET A 150 29.37 -16.61 46.04
C MET A 150 30.33 -16.58 44.83
N LEU A 151 31.53 -16.05 45.12
CA LEU A 151 32.80 -16.25 44.42
C LEU A 151 33.02 -17.73 44.06
N THR A 152 33.55 -18.00 42.87
CA THR A 152 34.84 -18.69 42.69
C THR A 152 35.41 -18.47 41.28
N ARG A 153 36.73 -18.49 41.26
CA ARG A 153 37.68 -18.23 40.17
C ARG A 153 38.03 -19.57 39.50
N ALA A 154 38.10 -19.64 38.17
CA ALA A 154 39.18 -20.31 37.44
C ALA A 154 38.93 -20.37 35.92
N SER A 155 40.00 -20.04 35.21
CA SER A 155 40.27 -20.22 33.79
C SER A 155 40.28 -21.69 33.35
N SER A 156 39.65 -22.00 32.23
CA SER A 156 40.14 -23.03 31.31
C SER A 156 39.59 -22.75 29.91
N GLY A 157 40.49 -22.32 29.02
CA GLY A 157 40.18 -22.10 27.63
C GLY A 157 39.93 -23.40 26.89
N THR A 158 38.84 -23.43 26.12
CA THR A 158 38.66 -24.38 25.04
C THR A 158 38.36 -23.57 23.79
N ARG A 159 39.39 -23.40 22.96
CA ARG A 159 39.29 -22.92 21.58
C ARG A 159 38.42 -23.91 20.81
N THR A 160 37.15 -23.58 20.60
CA THR A 160 36.34 -24.21 19.55
C THR A 160 36.35 -23.31 18.32
N ASN A 161 36.73 -23.93 17.21
CA ASN A 161 36.95 -23.32 15.90
C ASN A 161 35.71 -22.61 15.36
N GLY A 162 35.88 -21.34 15.03
CA GLY A 162 35.59 -20.76 13.71
C GLY A 162 34.43 -21.32 12.91
N ARG A 163 33.18 -21.07 13.35
CA ARG A 163 32.00 -21.07 12.47
C ARG A 163 30.87 -20.19 13.01
N ARG A 164 31.24 -19.06 13.63
CA ARG A 164 30.35 -18.00 14.10
C ARG A 164 30.62 -16.76 13.24
N GLY A 165 29.62 -16.26 12.53
CA GLY A 165 29.74 -14.97 11.83
C GLY A 165 29.10 -14.87 10.45
N ARG A 166 28.04 -15.64 10.13
CA ARG A 166 27.24 -15.35 8.92
C ARG A 166 25.73 -15.56 9.07
N GLU A 167 25.25 -15.84 10.28
CA GLU A 167 23.84 -16.17 10.54
C GLU A 167 23.11 -15.08 11.35
N GLU A 168 23.83 -14.12 11.95
CA GLU A 168 23.24 -12.99 12.69
C GLU A 168 22.88 -11.78 11.80
N ASP A 169 23.22 -11.84 10.50
CA ASP A 169 22.88 -10.79 9.52
C ASP A 169 21.72 -11.22 8.61
N ALA A 170 20.91 -12.19 9.07
CA ALA A 170 19.59 -12.48 8.49
C ALA A 170 18.66 -11.30 8.82
N GLY A 171 18.90 -10.19 8.11
CA GLY A 171 18.34 -8.88 8.37
C GLY A 171 16.84 -8.93 8.53
N GLN A 172 16.34 -8.10 9.47
CA GLN A 172 14.94 -7.92 9.85
C GLN A 172 14.01 -7.84 8.63
N ARG A 173 13.53 -8.96 8.12
CA ARG A 173 12.73 -8.99 6.88
C ARG A 173 11.45 -8.19 7.06
N GLU A 174 10.93 -7.63 5.96
CA GLU A 174 9.61 -6.95 5.95
C GLU A 174 8.49 -7.99 5.95
N GLU A 175 8.50 -8.84 6.97
CA GLU A 175 7.59 -9.97 7.10
C GLU A 175 6.15 -9.46 7.12
N GLY A 176 5.41 -9.72 6.04
CA GLY A 176 4.01 -9.35 5.90
C GLY A 176 3.73 -8.00 5.26
N VAL A 177 4.75 -7.21 4.93
CA VAL A 177 4.59 -6.01 4.09
C VAL A 177 4.86 -6.38 2.64
N VAL A 178 4.01 -5.89 1.75
CA VAL A 178 4.03 -6.19 0.32
C VAL A 178 3.93 -4.90 -0.48
N MET A 179 4.38 -4.94 -1.74
CA MET A 179 4.13 -3.86 -2.67
C MET A 179 2.91 -4.20 -3.52
N VAL A 180 1.97 -3.28 -3.64
CA VAL A 180 0.81 -3.40 -4.52
C VAL A 180 1.06 -2.55 -5.75
N VAL A 181 0.85 -3.13 -6.93
CA VAL A 181 1.03 -2.46 -8.22
C VAL A 181 -0.23 -2.62 -9.04
N HIS A 182 -0.81 -1.50 -9.46
CA HIS A 182 -1.89 -1.47 -10.42
C HIS A 182 -1.33 -1.02 -11.77
N ALA A 183 -1.55 -1.80 -12.83
CA ALA A 183 -0.91 -1.55 -14.11
C ALA A 183 -1.85 -1.81 -15.30
N ALA A 184 -1.65 -1.01 -16.35
CA ALA A 184 -2.32 -1.11 -17.64
C ALA A 184 -1.27 -1.06 -18.76
N GLN A 185 -1.48 -1.86 -19.80
CA GLN A 185 -0.63 -1.93 -20.98
C GLN A 185 -1.49 -1.92 -22.24
N LYS A 186 -1.10 -1.11 -23.22
CA LYS A 186 -1.67 -1.11 -24.58
C LYS A 186 -0.55 -0.94 -25.60
N GLY A 187 -0.25 -1.99 -26.35
CA GLY A 187 0.95 -2.05 -27.19
C GLY A 187 2.22 -1.89 -26.35
N GLU A 188 3.04 -0.90 -26.68
CA GLU A 188 4.28 -0.57 -25.94
C GLU A 188 4.05 0.40 -24.75
N ALA A 189 2.89 1.06 -24.71
CA ALA A 189 2.56 1.96 -23.62
C ALA A 189 2.20 1.15 -22.37
N VAL A 190 2.83 1.50 -21.24
CA VAL A 190 2.61 0.87 -19.94
C VAL A 190 2.49 1.98 -18.93
N GLU A 191 1.40 1.97 -18.17
CA GLU A 191 1.17 2.84 -17.04
C GLU A 191 1.03 1.99 -15.77
N SER A 192 1.56 2.49 -14.66
CA SER A 192 1.51 1.79 -13.39
C SER A 192 1.49 2.77 -12.23
N SER A 193 0.71 2.44 -11.20
CA SER A 193 0.75 3.07 -9.88
C SER A 193 1.11 2.02 -8.84
N ALA A 194 2.04 2.35 -7.95
CA ALA A 194 2.55 1.43 -6.93
C ALA A 194 2.45 2.06 -5.54
N CYS A 195 2.13 1.21 -4.58
CA CYS A 195 1.98 1.55 -3.17
C CYS A 195 2.44 0.40 -2.29
N SER A 196 2.55 0.68 -1.00
CA SER A 196 2.75 -0.33 0.02
C SER A 196 1.42 -0.95 0.43
N GLY A 197 1.50 -2.13 1.04
CA GLY A 197 0.37 -2.84 1.60
C GLY A 197 0.85 -3.87 2.60
N PHE A 198 -0.07 -4.50 3.32
CA PHE A 198 0.30 -5.54 4.27
C PHE A 198 -0.77 -6.62 4.37
N VAL A 199 -0.31 -7.82 4.72
CA VAL A 199 -1.11 -9.02 4.73
C VAL A 199 -1.81 -9.15 6.08
N ILE A 200 -3.12 -9.38 6.06
CA ILE A 200 -3.94 -9.62 7.26
C ILE A 200 -4.81 -10.86 7.07
N GLY A 201 -5.44 -11.31 8.16
CA GLY A 201 -6.38 -12.43 8.13
C GLY A 201 -5.87 -13.64 8.91
N LYS A 202 -6.57 -14.76 8.74
CA LYS A 202 -6.23 -16.05 9.36
C LYS A 202 -5.60 -16.97 8.32
N GLU A 203 -4.94 -18.02 8.79
CA GLU A 203 -4.46 -19.11 7.93
C GLU A 203 -5.57 -19.53 6.95
N GLY A 204 -5.28 -19.40 5.65
CA GLY A 204 -6.20 -19.71 4.56
C GLY A 204 -6.88 -18.51 3.87
N SER A 205 -7.02 -17.35 4.53
CA SER A 205 -7.51 -16.12 3.88
C SER A 205 -6.37 -15.12 3.65
N LYS A 206 -5.95 -14.99 2.40
CA LYS A 206 -4.86 -14.11 1.97
C LYS A 206 -5.41 -12.77 1.55
N LEU A 207 -5.55 -11.88 2.52
CA LEU A 207 -6.00 -10.52 2.31
C LEU A 207 -4.83 -9.54 2.39
N VAL A 208 -4.84 -8.54 1.51
CA VAL A 208 -3.86 -7.44 1.54
C VAL A 208 -4.61 -6.14 1.74
N VAL A 209 -4.25 -5.40 2.79
CA VAL A 209 -4.70 -4.01 3.01
C VAL A 209 -3.78 -3.07 2.24
N SER A 210 -4.35 -2.08 1.56
CA SER A 210 -3.62 -0.97 0.93
C SER A 210 -4.52 0.26 0.83
N CYS A 211 -4.01 1.32 0.22
CA CYS A 211 -4.76 2.54 -0.05
C CYS A 211 -5.59 2.43 -1.35
N THR A 212 -6.61 3.27 -1.48
CA THR A 212 -7.50 3.25 -2.66
C THR A 212 -7.07 4.25 -3.73
N HIS A 213 -6.48 5.38 -3.36
CA HIS A 213 -6.16 6.46 -4.30
C HIS A 213 -5.18 6.03 -5.42
N THR A 214 -4.27 5.10 -5.16
CA THR A 214 -3.37 4.54 -6.18
C THR A 214 -4.11 3.66 -7.18
N PHE A 215 -5.16 2.96 -6.74
CA PHE A 215 -6.06 2.22 -7.63
C PHE A 215 -6.91 3.18 -8.47
N HIS A 216 -7.48 4.23 -7.87
CA HIS A 216 -8.22 5.26 -8.62
C HIS A 216 -7.36 5.95 -9.67
N GLN A 217 -6.09 6.22 -9.35
CA GLN A 217 -5.17 6.81 -10.30
C GLN A 217 -5.06 5.98 -11.59
N ILE A 218 -4.84 4.66 -11.48
CA ILE A 218 -4.74 3.82 -12.68
C ILE A 218 -6.10 3.60 -13.35
N LYS A 219 -7.20 3.61 -12.59
CA LYS A 219 -8.56 3.46 -13.13
C LYS A 219 -8.89 4.55 -14.15
N HIS A 220 -8.29 5.73 -13.99
CA HIS A 220 -8.43 6.87 -14.91
C HIS A 220 -7.34 6.94 -15.98
N SER A 221 -6.54 5.89 -16.15
CA SER A 221 -5.54 5.81 -17.23
C SER A 221 -6.21 5.84 -18.59
N ASP A 222 -5.68 6.65 -19.51
CA ASP A 222 -6.08 6.67 -20.91
C ASP A 222 -5.87 5.30 -21.60
N LEU A 223 -5.02 4.43 -21.04
CA LEU A 223 -4.81 3.08 -21.55
C LEU A 223 -6.00 2.15 -21.32
N LEU A 224 -6.85 2.44 -20.33
CA LEU A 224 -8.04 1.65 -20.02
C LEU A 224 -9.28 2.11 -20.78
N HIS A 225 -9.28 3.34 -21.29
CA HIS A 225 -10.40 3.88 -22.05
C HIS A 225 -10.19 3.60 -23.55
N PRO A 226 -11.12 2.88 -24.21
CA PRO A 226 -11.03 2.70 -25.65
C PRO A 226 -11.15 4.06 -26.35
N ASP A 227 -10.34 4.25 -27.39
CA ASP A 227 -10.40 5.45 -28.21
C ASP A 227 -11.80 5.50 -28.86
N PRO A 228 -12.57 6.60 -28.72
CA PRO A 228 -13.94 6.67 -29.24
C PRO A 228 -14.04 6.50 -30.76
N PHE A 229 -12.91 6.58 -31.47
CA PHE A 229 -12.83 6.38 -32.92
C PHE A 229 -11.77 5.32 -33.28
N PRO A 230 -12.10 4.02 -33.21
CA PRO A 230 -11.15 2.98 -33.58
C PRO A 230 -10.95 2.99 -35.11
N LEU A 231 -9.89 3.66 -35.56
CA LEU A 231 -9.46 3.65 -36.97
C LEU A 231 -8.61 2.40 -37.31
N THR A 232 -8.35 1.53 -36.34
CA THR A 232 -7.50 0.33 -36.50
C THR A 232 -8.13 -0.90 -35.86
N THR A 233 -7.80 -2.05 -36.46
CA THR A 233 -8.35 -3.40 -36.22
C THR A 233 -8.43 -3.84 -34.75
N PRO A 234 -9.34 -4.78 -34.39
CA PRO A 234 -9.65 -5.23 -33.01
C PRO A 234 -8.53 -5.99 -32.26
N ILE A 235 -7.28 -5.91 -32.70
CA ILE A 235 -6.22 -6.85 -32.33
C ILE A 235 -5.44 -6.41 -31.07
N ASP A 236 -5.48 -5.14 -30.69
CA ASP A 236 -4.75 -4.63 -29.52
C ASP A 236 -5.66 -4.54 -28.28
N ALA A 237 -6.18 -5.67 -27.83
CA ALA A 237 -6.80 -5.76 -26.52
C ALA A 237 -5.71 -5.51 -25.46
N GLY A 238 -5.75 -4.34 -24.82
CA GLY A 238 -4.81 -4.00 -23.75
C GLY A 238 -4.88 -5.02 -22.60
N SER A 239 -3.78 -5.18 -21.87
CA SER A 239 -3.72 -6.00 -20.67
C SER A 239 -3.67 -5.12 -19.42
N SER A 240 -4.42 -5.47 -18.39
CA SER A 240 -4.43 -4.71 -17.15
C SER A 240 -4.68 -5.59 -15.94
N GLY A 241 -4.27 -5.14 -14.76
CA GLY A 241 -4.57 -5.83 -13.51
C GLY A 241 -3.89 -5.21 -12.29
N THR A 242 -4.19 -5.78 -11.12
CA THR A 242 -3.52 -5.48 -9.86
C THR A 242 -2.64 -6.66 -9.45
N LEU A 243 -1.38 -6.39 -9.13
CA LEU A 243 -0.36 -7.35 -8.75
C LEU A 243 0.14 -7.03 -7.34
N VAL A 244 0.38 -8.07 -6.54
CA VAL A 244 1.04 -7.99 -5.24
C VAL A 244 2.43 -8.58 -5.40
N CYS A 245 3.43 -7.78 -5.07
CA CYS A 245 4.83 -8.12 -5.12
C CYS A 245 5.32 -8.45 -3.72
N ILE A 246 5.96 -9.60 -3.56
CA ILE A 246 6.65 -9.98 -2.33
C ILE A 246 8.16 -9.99 -2.55
N ASP A 247 8.92 -9.85 -1.47
CA ASP A 247 10.38 -9.79 -1.49
C ASP A 247 10.99 -11.02 -2.17
N ASP A 248 11.90 -10.80 -3.12
CA ASP A 248 12.64 -11.83 -3.85
C ASP A 248 13.41 -12.74 -2.86
N ALA A 249 13.82 -12.24 -1.68
CA ALA A 249 14.48 -13.02 -0.63
C ALA A 249 13.52 -13.96 0.14
N VAL A 250 12.23 -13.62 0.22
CA VAL A 250 11.19 -14.50 0.81
C VAL A 250 10.87 -15.65 -0.13
N ALA A 251 10.91 -15.42 -1.45
CA ALA A 251 10.69 -16.46 -2.46
C ALA A 251 11.72 -17.60 -2.39
N ASP A 252 12.96 -17.30 -1.98
CA ASP A 252 14.04 -18.30 -1.86
C ASP A 252 13.87 -19.28 -0.69
N ILE A 253 13.09 -18.92 0.34
CA ILE A 253 12.85 -19.79 1.52
C ILE A 253 11.83 -20.89 1.19
N VAL A 254 10.87 -20.61 0.31
CA VAL A 254 9.71 -21.48 0.06
C VAL A 254 10.03 -22.58 -0.98
N GLY A 255 11.24 -22.60 -1.55
CA GLY A 255 11.72 -23.67 -2.43
C GLY A 255 10.91 -23.87 -3.72
N GLN A 256 10.10 -22.89 -4.12
CA GLN A 256 9.24 -22.93 -5.31
C GLN A 256 9.78 -22.03 -6.44
N PRO A 257 9.59 -22.40 -7.73
CA PRO A 257 10.02 -21.57 -8.85
C PRO A 257 9.34 -20.19 -8.81
N ARG A 258 10.19 -19.15 -8.88
CA ARG A 258 9.99 -17.75 -8.48
C ARG A 258 8.92 -16.95 -9.27
N GLU A 259 7.65 -17.10 -8.93
CA GLU A 259 6.69 -16.00 -9.15
C GLU A 259 6.77 -15.05 -7.95
N PHE A 260 7.27 -13.82 -8.13
CA PHE A 260 7.24 -12.78 -7.08
C PHE A 260 6.02 -11.86 -7.22
N LEU A 261 5.23 -12.04 -8.31
CA LEU A 261 4.05 -11.25 -8.67
C LEU A 261 2.77 -12.08 -8.59
N TYR A 262 1.95 -11.78 -7.61
CA TYR A 262 0.69 -12.47 -7.32
C TYR A 262 -0.47 -11.57 -7.69
N PRO A 263 -1.28 -11.90 -8.69
CA PRO A 263 -2.33 -11.02 -9.16
C PRO A 263 -3.52 -11.12 -8.21
N ALA A 264 -4.11 -9.99 -7.89
CA ALA A 264 -5.33 -9.92 -7.10
C ALA A 264 -6.46 -10.64 -7.87
N ALA A 265 -7.23 -11.46 -7.15
CA ALA A 265 -8.40 -12.13 -7.71
C ALA A 265 -9.63 -11.22 -7.74
N GLY A 266 -9.64 -10.18 -6.91
CA GLY A 266 -10.74 -9.25 -6.75
C GLY A 266 -10.52 -8.32 -5.57
N ILE A 267 -11.46 -7.40 -5.38
CA ILE A 267 -11.54 -6.56 -4.19
C ILE A 267 -12.41 -7.31 -3.19
N ALA A 268 -11.93 -7.53 -1.98
CA ALA A 268 -12.72 -8.18 -0.94
C ALA A 268 -13.69 -7.18 -0.30
N SER A 269 -13.21 -5.96 -0.05
CA SER A 269 -13.96 -4.85 0.53
C SER A 269 -13.22 -3.54 0.24
N ALA A 270 -13.95 -2.44 0.16
CA ALA A 270 -13.40 -1.09 0.01
C ALA A 270 -14.10 -0.10 0.95
N LEU A 271 -13.34 0.84 1.48
CA LEU A 271 -13.84 1.90 2.36
C LEU A 271 -13.33 3.26 1.87
N HIS A 272 -14.08 3.87 0.95
CA HIS A 272 -13.68 5.11 0.29
C HIS A 272 -13.47 6.27 1.27
N SER A 273 -14.30 6.37 2.31
CA SER A 273 -14.21 7.42 3.34
C SER A 273 -12.88 7.40 4.11
N SER A 274 -12.23 6.25 4.18
CA SER A 274 -10.92 6.08 4.85
C SER A 274 -9.80 5.80 3.85
N ASP A 275 -10.08 5.87 2.54
CA ASP A 275 -9.13 5.57 1.46
C ASP A 275 -8.49 4.16 1.61
N LEU A 276 -9.24 3.17 2.10
CA LEU A 276 -8.77 1.80 2.32
C LEU A 276 -9.35 0.80 1.34
N LEU A 277 -8.51 -0.14 0.92
CA LEU A 277 -8.85 -1.23 0.04
C LEU A 277 -8.33 -2.56 0.61
N ILE A 278 -9.16 -3.60 0.57
CA ILE A 278 -8.74 -4.97 0.87
C ILE A 278 -8.79 -5.79 -0.42
N LEU A 279 -7.63 -6.28 -0.84
CA LEU A 279 -7.46 -7.17 -1.99
C LEU A 279 -7.54 -8.63 -1.57
N SER A 280 -8.20 -9.46 -2.39
CA SER A 280 -8.18 -10.91 -2.25
C SER A 280 -7.07 -11.50 -3.13
N VAL A 281 -6.10 -12.20 -2.55
CA VAL A 281 -4.93 -12.71 -3.27
C VAL A 281 -4.71 -14.20 -2.93
N PRO A 282 -5.59 -15.11 -3.39
CA PRO A 282 -5.56 -16.53 -2.98
C PRO A 282 -4.26 -17.24 -3.35
N SER A 283 -3.58 -16.79 -4.41
CA SER A 283 -2.30 -17.36 -4.88
C SER A 283 -1.07 -16.84 -4.14
N LEU A 284 -1.21 -15.85 -3.25
CA LEU A 284 -0.09 -15.36 -2.43
C LEU A 284 0.51 -16.56 -1.65
N PRO A 285 1.83 -16.68 -1.43
CA PRO A 285 2.36 -17.76 -0.62
C PRO A 285 1.98 -17.54 0.84
N ASP A 286 2.30 -18.51 1.70
CA ASP A 286 2.12 -18.31 3.13
C ASP A 286 3.15 -17.29 3.62
N VAL A 287 2.68 -16.07 3.82
CA VAL A 287 3.45 -14.91 4.26
C VAL A 287 2.91 -14.48 5.61
N HIS A 288 3.81 -14.02 6.48
CA HIS A 288 3.45 -13.59 7.82
C HIS A 288 2.35 -12.52 7.76
N THR A 289 1.22 -12.73 8.43
CA THR A 289 0.18 -11.69 8.54
C THR A 289 0.56 -10.70 9.63
N LEU A 290 0.21 -9.43 9.50
CA LEU A 290 0.48 -8.46 10.57
C LEU A 290 -0.65 -8.47 11.62
N PRO A 291 -0.33 -8.42 12.93
CA PRO A 291 -1.33 -8.24 13.97
C PRO A 291 -1.90 -6.82 13.91
N VAL A 292 -3.22 -6.70 13.98
CA VAL A 292 -3.91 -5.40 13.94
C VAL A 292 -4.53 -5.10 15.31
N SER A 293 -4.20 -3.94 15.87
CA SER A 293 -4.78 -3.45 17.12
C SER A 293 -6.17 -2.87 16.86
N PRO A 294 -7.22 -3.29 17.58
CA PRO A 294 -8.54 -2.65 17.51
C PRO A 294 -8.57 -1.30 18.23
N TYR A 295 -7.50 -0.94 18.94
CA TYR A 295 -7.43 0.30 19.71
C TYR A 295 -6.52 1.30 19.01
N PRO A 296 -6.99 2.54 18.78
CA PRO A 296 -6.15 3.61 18.27
C PRO A 296 -5.04 3.91 19.26
N ALA A 297 -3.84 4.17 18.76
CA ALA A 297 -2.69 4.53 19.59
C ALA A 297 -2.90 5.93 20.19
N PRO A 298 -2.72 6.13 21.51
CA PRO A 298 -2.80 7.45 22.11
C PRO A 298 -1.89 8.48 21.43
N VAL A 299 -2.27 9.75 21.45
CA VAL A 299 -1.38 10.84 21.03
C VAL A 299 -0.10 10.79 21.87
N GLY A 300 1.04 10.93 21.19
CA GLY A 300 2.37 10.79 21.79
C GLY A 300 2.92 9.36 21.78
N SER A 301 2.16 8.38 21.31
CA SER A 301 2.65 7.00 21.18
C SER A 301 3.76 6.92 20.15
N ARG A 302 4.85 6.24 20.52
CA ARG A 302 5.93 5.93 19.60
C ARG A 302 5.47 4.90 18.60
N VAL A 303 5.70 5.17 17.33
CA VAL A 303 5.33 4.29 16.23
C VAL A 303 6.52 4.05 15.31
N ALA A 304 6.43 3.00 14.50
CA ALA A 304 7.27 2.76 13.36
C ALA A 304 6.40 2.83 12.10
N VAL A 305 6.81 3.66 11.15
CA VAL A 305 6.09 3.86 9.89
C VAL A 305 6.85 3.16 8.78
N HIS A 306 6.18 2.29 8.04
CA HIS A 306 6.78 1.73 6.82
C HIS A 306 6.93 2.84 5.77
N CYS A 307 8.17 3.07 5.33
CA CYS A 307 8.50 4.05 4.32
C CYS A 307 9.07 3.34 3.10
N ALA A 308 8.53 3.64 1.93
CA ALA A 308 8.99 3.10 0.66
C ALA A 308 9.23 4.24 -0.35
N THR A 309 10.26 4.10 -1.18
CA THR A 309 10.60 5.06 -2.23
C THR A 309 11.22 4.38 -3.44
N HIS A 310 10.91 4.88 -4.64
CA HIS A 310 11.50 4.40 -5.90
C HIS A 310 12.89 4.99 -6.16
N THR A 311 13.21 6.12 -5.54
CA THR A 311 14.49 6.79 -5.72
C THR A 311 15.49 6.21 -4.73
N GLU A 312 16.62 5.74 -5.24
CA GLU A 312 17.70 5.24 -4.40
C GLU A 312 18.15 6.32 -3.41
N PRO A 313 18.04 6.07 -2.09
CA PRO A 313 18.50 7.02 -1.10
C PRO A 313 20.02 7.17 -1.22
N PRO A 314 20.58 8.37 -1.05
CA PRO A 314 22.02 8.55 -1.03
C PRO A 314 22.66 7.57 -0.05
N ARG A 315 23.76 6.92 -0.44
CA ARG A 315 24.36 5.81 0.31
C ARG A 315 24.55 6.09 1.81
N TRP A 316 24.94 7.31 2.17
CA TRP A 316 25.11 7.73 3.56
C TRP A 316 23.77 7.81 4.32
N VAL A 317 22.68 8.24 3.67
CA VAL A 317 21.32 8.17 4.23
C VAL A 317 20.91 6.71 4.35
N ALA A 318 21.19 5.88 3.35
CA ALA A 318 20.79 4.49 3.36
C ALA A 318 21.38 3.72 4.54
N GLU A 319 22.69 3.89 4.77
CA GLU A 319 23.41 3.27 5.88
C GLU A 319 22.97 3.81 7.25
N GLN A 320 22.68 5.10 7.36
CA GLN A 320 22.29 5.74 8.63
C GLN A 320 20.82 5.49 9.01
N ASP A 321 19.92 5.57 8.05
CA ASP A 321 18.47 5.52 8.26
C ASP A 321 17.88 4.12 8.07
N GLY A 322 18.72 3.13 7.76
CA GLY A 322 18.32 1.74 7.59
C GLY A 322 17.53 1.48 6.31
N TRP A 323 17.76 2.26 5.25
CA TRP A 323 17.17 1.96 3.96
C TRP A 323 17.84 0.74 3.34
N ARG A 324 17.02 -0.13 2.80
CA ARG A 324 17.47 -1.33 2.10
C ARG A 324 16.74 -1.49 0.79
N TRP A 325 17.37 -2.23 -0.09
CA TRP A 325 16.71 -2.75 -1.27
C TRP A 325 15.52 -3.62 -0.84
N TRP A 326 14.35 -3.27 -1.35
CA TRP A 326 13.10 -3.98 -1.18
C TRP A 326 12.58 -4.43 -2.56
N THR A 327 11.43 -5.08 -2.53
CA THR A 327 10.81 -5.73 -3.69
C THR A 327 10.75 -4.81 -4.90
N GLY A 328 11.10 -5.34 -6.08
CA GLY A 328 10.88 -4.65 -7.36
C GLY A 328 11.69 -3.37 -7.57
N GLY A 329 12.84 -3.25 -6.93
CA GLY A 329 13.71 -2.08 -7.07
C GLY A 329 13.19 -0.84 -6.38
N VAL A 330 12.37 -1.03 -5.36
CA VAL A 330 11.96 -0.02 -4.41
C VAL A 330 12.87 -0.12 -3.19
N TRP A 331 13.16 1.00 -2.56
CA TRP A 331 13.85 1.04 -1.27
C TRP A 331 12.83 1.16 -0.16
N ALA A 332 13.03 0.43 0.92
CA ALA A 332 12.16 0.52 2.09
C ALA A 332 12.94 0.59 3.40
N ARG A 333 12.27 1.14 4.41
CA ARG A 333 12.72 1.14 5.80
C ARG A 333 11.55 1.26 6.77
N TRP A 334 11.82 0.96 8.03
CA TRP A 334 10.97 1.38 9.14
C TRP A 334 11.49 2.68 9.72
N ALA A 335 10.67 3.74 9.67
CA ALA A 335 11.04 5.04 10.22
C ALA A 335 10.45 5.20 11.64
N PRO A 336 11.28 5.47 12.66
CA PRO A 336 10.78 5.78 14.01
C PRO A 336 9.98 7.08 14.00
N GLY A 337 8.89 7.10 14.75
CA GLY A 337 7.86 8.11 14.64
C GLY A 337 7.01 8.28 15.88
N GLU A 338 6.02 9.15 15.77
CA GLU A 338 5.09 9.47 16.86
C GLU A 338 3.72 9.85 16.30
N ILE A 339 2.65 9.46 17.01
CA ILE A 339 1.30 9.93 16.74
C ILE A 339 1.12 11.36 17.27
N ILE A 340 0.79 12.28 16.38
CA ILE A 340 0.62 13.71 16.69
C ILE A 340 -0.81 14.02 17.11
N GLY A 341 -1.80 13.34 16.53
CA GLY A 341 -3.20 13.67 16.74
C GLY A 341 -4.14 12.93 15.82
N TYR A 342 -5.43 13.15 16.04
CA TYR A 342 -6.49 12.59 15.23
C TYR A 342 -7.43 13.68 14.72
N ARG A 343 -8.09 13.40 13.59
CA ARG A 343 -9.17 14.22 13.08
C ARG A 343 -10.42 13.38 12.81
N ASN A 344 -11.58 14.00 12.98
CA ASN A 344 -12.85 13.44 12.54
C ASN A 344 -13.05 13.63 11.03
N SER A 345 -14.15 13.11 10.51
CA SER A 345 -14.56 13.21 9.11
C SER A 345 -14.74 14.64 8.59
N HIS A 346 -14.86 15.62 9.49
CA HIS A 346 -15.00 17.04 9.18
C HIS A 346 -13.67 17.81 9.31
N GLY A 347 -12.55 17.11 9.54
CA GLY A 347 -11.23 17.70 9.75
C GLY A 347 -11.03 18.35 11.12
N GLY A 348 -12.03 18.29 12.01
CA GLY A 348 -11.91 18.75 13.39
C GLY A 348 -11.04 17.81 14.23
N ARG A 349 -10.43 18.31 15.30
CA ARG A 349 -9.63 17.50 16.22
C ARG A 349 -10.50 16.44 16.90
N SER A 350 -9.95 15.24 17.04
CA SER A 350 -10.54 14.14 17.82
C SER A 350 -9.54 13.60 18.84
N GLU A 351 -10.05 12.98 19.90
CA GLU A 351 -9.24 12.38 20.96
C GLU A 351 -9.47 10.88 21.13
N THR A 352 -8.39 10.11 21.25
CA THR A 352 -8.45 8.67 21.55
C THR A 352 -9.03 8.42 22.94
N GLY A 353 -9.78 7.33 23.09
CA GLY A 353 -10.40 6.97 24.38
C GLY A 353 -11.66 7.78 24.72
N THR A 354 -12.11 8.63 23.79
CA THR A 354 -13.39 9.33 23.86
C THR A 354 -14.40 8.68 22.89
N TYR A 355 -15.60 9.27 22.79
CA TYR A 355 -16.60 8.88 21.79
C TYR A 355 -16.43 9.58 20.44
N ASP A 356 -15.32 10.30 20.25
CA ASP A 356 -15.03 10.97 18.99
C ASP A 356 -14.79 9.96 17.87
N GLN A 357 -15.30 10.27 16.68
CA GLN A 357 -14.94 9.54 15.48
C GLN A 357 -13.48 9.85 15.10
N LEU A 358 -12.65 8.83 14.86
CA LEU A 358 -11.30 8.99 14.35
C LEU A 358 -11.30 8.62 12.86
N ALA A 359 -11.40 9.63 11.99
CA ALA A 359 -11.35 9.41 10.54
C ALA A 359 -9.92 9.44 10.02
N GLN A 360 -9.03 10.21 10.67
CA GLN A 360 -7.65 10.39 10.23
C GLN A 360 -6.70 10.38 11.42
N VAL A 361 -5.56 9.74 11.26
CA VAL A 361 -4.42 9.81 12.18
C VAL A 361 -3.33 10.70 11.57
N LEU A 362 -2.73 11.57 12.38
CA LEU A 362 -1.58 12.40 12.02
C LEU A 362 -0.34 11.85 12.73
N PHE A 363 0.77 11.71 12.02
CA PHE A 363 2.00 11.11 12.56
C PHE A 363 3.26 11.74 11.97
N ARG A 364 4.39 11.52 12.65
CA ARG A 364 5.74 11.79 12.11
C ARG A 364 6.52 10.48 11.98
N PRO A 365 7.53 10.42 11.08
CA PRO A 365 7.84 11.40 10.05
C PRO A 365 6.80 11.38 8.92
N ALA A 366 6.81 12.42 8.09
CA ALA A 366 6.05 12.43 6.84
C ALA A 366 6.59 11.33 5.91
N PRO A 367 5.75 10.38 5.46
CA PRO A 367 6.22 9.29 4.63
C PRO A 367 6.51 9.77 3.19
N PRO A 368 7.55 9.24 2.52
CA PRO A 368 7.81 9.57 1.12
C PRO A 368 6.77 8.95 0.17
N PRO A 369 6.66 9.47 -1.06
CA PRO A 369 5.83 8.86 -2.10
C PRO A 369 6.20 7.39 -2.35
N GLY A 370 5.18 6.52 -2.41
CA GLY A 370 5.32 5.05 -2.48
C GLY A 370 4.98 4.33 -1.17
N SER A 371 4.98 5.05 -0.04
CA SER A 371 4.65 4.48 1.28
C SER A 371 3.15 4.36 1.55
N SER A 372 2.30 4.94 0.70
CA SER A 372 0.83 4.88 0.84
C SER A 372 0.35 3.43 0.93
N GLY A 373 -0.66 3.15 1.75
CA GLY A 373 -1.13 1.80 2.06
C GLY A 373 -0.22 1.00 3.02
N GLY A 374 0.96 1.52 3.36
CA GLY A 374 1.89 0.87 4.30
C GLY A 374 1.41 0.92 5.75
N PRO A 375 1.80 -0.04 6.60
CA PRO A 375 1.38 -0.08 7.99
C PRO A 375 2.08 0.98 8.87
N ILE A 376 1.34 1.49 9.85
CA ILE A 376 1.85 2.23 11.00
C ILE A 376 1.78 1.28 12.20
N VAL A 377 2.91 0.99 12.83
CA VAL A 377 3.04 0.00 13.91
C VAL A 377 3.32 0.70 15.23
N ASP A 378 2.62 0.33 16.29
CA ASP A 378 2.96 0.78 17.64
C ASP A 378 4.26 0.12 18.12
N ALA A 379 5.22 0.94 18.53
CA ALA A 379 6.56 0.47 18.87
C ALA A 379 6.58 -0.43 20.11
N ALA A 380 5.62 -0.26 21.03
CA ALA A 380 5.57 -1.04 22.27
C ALA A 380 4.94 -2.42 22.07
N SER A 381 3.82 -2.50 21.34
CA SER A 381 3.07 -3.73 21.12
C SER A 381 3.53 -4.51 19.89
N GLY A 382 4.11 -3.84 18.90
CA GLY A 382 4.40 -4.42 17.58
C GLY A 382 3.13 -4.73 16.77
N ALA A 383 1.99 -4.09 17.09
CA ALA A 383 0.74 -4.21 16.35
C ALA A 383 0.51 -3.03 15.40
N VAL A 384 -0.17 -3.27 14.29
CA VAL A 384 -0.62 -2.23 13.35
C VAL A 384 -1.69 -1.38 14.02
N VAL A 385 -1.46 -0.07 14.09
CA VAL A 385 -2.36 0.94 14.68
C VAL A 385 -2.89 1.94 13.65
N GLY A 386 -2.41 1.85 12.41
CA GLY A 386 -2.95 2.63 11.29
C GLY A 386 -2.34 2.24 9.95
N VAL A 387 -2.76 2.95 8.91
CA VAL A 387 -2.31 2.79 7.53
C VAL A 387 -1.88 4.16 7.02
N ALA A 388 -0.63 4.30 6.58
CA ALA A 388 -0.10 5.53 6.02
C ALA A 388 -0.76 5.80 4.66
N LEU A 389 -1.25 7.02 4.42
CA LEU A 389 -1.92 7.37 3.15
C LEU A 389 -1.17 8.48 2.40
N GLY A 390 -0.46 9.35 3.11
CA GLY A 390 0.38 10.35 2.47
C GLY A 390 0.88 11.42 3.44
N THR A 391 1.12 12.61 2.90
CA THR A 391 1.61 13.77 3.64
C THR A 391 0.60 14.90 3.61
N THR A 392 0.51 15.67 4.69
CA THR A 392 -0.30 16.89 4.76
C THR A 392 0.49 17.99 5.47
N ARG A 393 0.09 19.25 5.25
CA ARG A 393 0.71 20.40 5.91
C ARG A 393 -0.21 20.92 7.00
N LEU A 394 0.30 21.00 8.22
CA LEU A 394 -0.41 21.59 9.34
C LEU A 394 -0.48 23.12 9.19
N SER A 395 -1.40 23.75 9.93
CA SER A 395 -1.50 25.21 10.02
C SER A 395 -0.22 25.85 10.58
N THR A 396 0.59 25.10 11.32
CA THR A 396 1.93 25.49 11.78
C THR A 396 2.96 25.58 10.66
N GLY A 397 2.60 25.16 9.43
CA GLY A 397 3.50 25.09 8.29
C GLY A 397 4.34 23.80 8.25
N GLU A 398 4.21 22.94 9.25
CA GLU A 398 4.91 21.66 9.35
C GLU A 398 4.29 20.59 8.45
N THR A 399 5.14 19.83 7.75
CA THR A 399 4.71 18.67 6.95
C THR A 399 4.71 17.42 7.83
N VAL A 400 3.57 16.75 7.89
CA VAL A 400 3.36 15.54 8.69
C VAL A 400 2.78 14.43 7.82
N GLY A 401 2.89 13.19 8.27
CA GLY A 401 2.16 12.07 7.71
C GLY A 401 0.70 12.12 8.13
N TRP A 402 -0.17 11.62 7.27
CA TRP A 402 -1.56 11.31 7.62
C TRP A 402 -1.94 9.93 7.10
N GLY A 403 -2.93 9.34 7.75
CA GLY A 403 -3.35 7.98 7.49
C GLY A 403 -4.74 7.65 8.01
N ALA A 404 -5.17 6.42 7.77
CA ALA A 404 -6.36 5.85 8.38
C ALA A 404 -5.99 5.16 9.71
N PRO A 405 -6.77 5.33 10.79
CA PRO A 405 -6.57 4.54 12.00
C PRO A 405 -6.91 3.07 11.78
N ALA A 406 -6.32 2.17 12.57
CA ALA A 406 -6.56 0.73 12.43
C ALA A 406 -8.04 0.34 12.66
N GLU A 407 -8.81 1.14 13.38
CA GLU A 407 -10.26 0.93 13.55
C GLU A 407 -11.02 0.94 12.21
N SER A 408 -10.59 1.75 11.24
CA SER A 408 -11.17 1.77 9.89
C SER A 408 -11.01 0.44 9.17
N ILE A 409 -9.98 -0.35 9.49
CA ILE A 409 -9.84 -1.71 8.97
C ILE A 409 -10.93 -2.60 9.56
N PHE A 410 -11.24 -2.48 10.85
CA PHE A 410 -12.26 -3.30 11.50
C PHE A 410 -13.69 -3.00 11.02
N GLU A 411 -13.96 -1.79 10.53
CA GLU A 411 -15.23 -1.45 9.87
C GLU A 411 -15.51 -2.34 8.64
N MET A 412 -14.45 -2.85 8.00
CA MET A 412 -14.54 -3.74 6.84
C MET A 412 -14.75 -5.22 7.23
N PHE A 413 -14.83 -5.55 8.52
CA PHE A 413 -15.01 -6.92 9.02
C PHE A 413 -16.20 -7.04 9.97
N LYS A 414 -16.76 -8.24 10.04
CA LYS A 414 -17.76 -8.55 11.07
C LYS A 414 -17.12 -8.43 12.45
N LEU A 415 -17.75 -7.66 13.34
CA LEU A 415 -17.30 -7.54 14.73
C LEU A 415 -17.59 -8.82 15.52
N PRO A 416 -16.66 -9.31 16.35
CA PRO A 416 -16.90 -10.45 17.24
C PRO A 416 -18.11 -10.19 18.15
N GLY A 417 -19.01 -11.17 18.27
CA GLY A 417 -20.16 -11.08 19.17
C GLY A 417 -21.34 -10.25 18.65
N LEU A 418 -21.19 -9.50 17.56
CA LEU A 418 -22.31 -8.77 16.94
C LEU A 418 -23.01 -9.66 15.90
N HIS A 419 -24.07 -10.34 16.33
CA HIS A 419 -25.00 -11.00 15.44
C HIS A 419 -26.09 -10.01 15.03
N LEU A 420 -25.83 -9.20 14.01
CA LEU A 420 -26.92 -8.46 13.35
C LEU A 420 -27.82 -9.51 12.70
N GLN A 421 -28.95 -9.81 13.34
CA GLN A 421 -30.01 -10.62 12.73
C GLN A 421 -30.52 -9.84 11.52
N GLY A 422 -30.08 -10.24 10.33
CA GLY A 422 -30.63 -9.71 9.09
C GLY A 422 -32.12 -10.00 9.08
N LYS A 423 -32.95 -8.95 9.14
CA LYS A 423 -34.36 -9.04 8.76
C LYS A 423 -34.40 -9.40 7.28
N ALA A 424 -34.39 -10.70 6.99
CA ALA A 424 -34.83 -11.24 5.71
C ALA A 424 -36.36 -11.06 5.64
N GLY A 425 -36.77 -9.85 5.27
CA GLY A 425 -38.15 -9.56 4.89
C GLY A 425 -38.37 -9.94 3.44
N THR A 426 -38.47 -11.24 3.16
CA THR A 426 -39.19 -11.73 1.98
C THR A 426 -39.83 -13.06 2.37
N LYS A 427 -41.07 -12.98 2.87
CA LYS A 427 -41.97 -14.12 2.82
C LYS A 427 -42.34 -14.28 1.35
N GLU A 428 -41.69 -15.20 0.65
CA GLU A 428 -42.29 -15.76 -0.56
C GLU A 428 -43.54 -16.51 -0.09
N GLY A 429 -44.70 -16.01 -0.54
CA GLY A 429 -45.96 -16.70 -0.36
C GLY A 429 -45.93 -17.96 -1.20
N GLU A 430 -46.10 -19.10 -0.54
CA GLU A 430 -46.77 -20.25 -1.12
C GLU A 430 -48.18 -19.80 -1.52
N GLU A 431 -48.44 -19.69 -2.83
CA GLU A 431 -49.79 -19.71 -3.37
C GLU A 431 -49.96 -21.04 -4.10
N GLU A 432 -50.65 -21.94 -3.39
CA GLU A 432 -51.23 -23.19 -3.88
C GLU A 432 -52.56 -22.83 -4.57
N ALA A 433 -52.65 -23.10 -5.87
CA ALA A 433 -53.91 -23.30 -6.61
C ALA A 433 -53.66 -24.13 -7.87
#